data_AF-A0A661VVS5-F1
#
_entry.id   AF-A0A661VVS5-F1
#
_cell.length_a   1.000
_cell.length_b   1.000
_cell.length_c   1.000
_cell.angle_alpha   90.00
_cell.angle_beta   90.00
_cell.angle_gamma   90.00
#
_symmetry.space_group_name_H-M   'P 1'
#
loop_
_entity.id
_entity.type
_entity.pdbx_description
1 polymer ?
#
loop_
_entity_poly.entity_id
_entity_poly.type
_entity_poly.pdbx_seq_one_letter_code
_entity_poly.pdbx_strand_id
1 'polypeptide(L)' 'MPEQLTICNTSPLLYLHLVKHLALLPKLYGRLLIPSAVQDELLAGAKQGVSVPVVENLPWL' A
#
# COMPACT_ATOMS: atom_id res chain seq x y z
N MET A 1 -5.33 24.12 -2.37
CA MET A 1 -6.21 23.04 -1.88
C MET A 1 -5.60 22.51 -0.59
N PRO A 2 -6.38 22.17 0.45
CA PRO A 2 -5.82 21.56 1.65
C PRO A 2 -5.04 20.29 1.26
N GLU A 3 -3.99 19.95 2.01
CA GLU A 3 -3.30 18.66 1.82
C GLU A 3 -4.34 17.54 1.87
N GLN A 4 -4.50 16.82 0.76
CA GLN A 4 -5.40 15.68 0.69
C GLN A 4 -4.66 14.45 1.20
N LEU A 5 -5.06 13.98 2.39
CA LEU A 5 -4.59 12.71 2.95
C LEU A 5 -5.50 11.58 2.45
N THR A 6 -4.92 10.58 1.79
CA THR A 6 -5.65 9.39 1.33
C THR A 6 -5.35 8.21 2.23
N ILE A 7 -6.39 7.56 2.75
CA ILE A 7 -6.27 6.32 3.51
C ILE A 7 -6.39 5.15 2.54
N CYS A 8 -5.36 4.32 2.46
CA CYS A 8 -5.31 3.18 1.54
C CYS A 8 -5.63 1.87 2.28
N ASN A 9 -6.48 1.05 1.67
CA ASN A 9 -6.77 -0.32 2.13
C ASN A 9 -5.69 -1.31 1.62
N THR A 10 -5.81 -2.58 1.96
CA THR A 10 -4.91 -3.67 1.53
C THR A 10 -4.99 -3.94 0.03
N SER A 11 -6.19 -3.97 -0.55
CA SER A 11 -6.38 -4.41 -1.93
C SER A 11 -5.71 -3.52 -2.99
N PRO A 12 -5.67 -2.18 -2.90
CA PRO A 12 -4.90 -1.37 -3.85
C PRO A 12 -3.40 -1.62 -3.77
N LEU A 13 -2.84 -1.78 -2.55
CA LEU A 13 -1.42 -2.09 -2.36
C LEU A 13 -1.08 -3.46 -2.96
N LEU A 14 -1.87 -4.48 -2.63
CA LEU A 14 -1.66 -5.84 -3.10
C LEU A 14 -1.78 -5.93 -4.63
N TYR A 15 -2.89 -5.47 -5.21
CA TYR A 15 -3.11 -5.67 -6.63
C TYR A 15 -2.18 -4.83 -7.49
N LEU A 16 -1.86 -3.59 -7.09
CA LEU A 16 -0.88 -2.79 -7.82
C LEU A 16 0.54 -3.36 -7.69
N HIS A 17 0.90 -3.96 -6.57
CA HIS A 17 2.16 -4.71 -6.44
C HIS A 17 2.20 -5.91 -7.42
N LEU A 18 1.14 -6.71 -7.47
CA LEU A 18 1.05 -7.89 -8.34
C LEU A 18 1.17 -7.54 -9.83
N VAL A 19 0.65 -6.39 -10.25
CA VAL A 19 0.80 -5.89 -11.63
C VAL A 19 1.98 -4.95 -11.83
N LYS A 20 2.88 -4.81 -10.84
CA LYS A 20 4.09 -3.96 -10.89
C LYS A 20 3.82 -2.46 -11.13
N HIS A 21 2.67 -1.96 -10.69
CA HIS A 21 2.25 -0.57 -10.80
C HIS A 21 2.04 0.15 -9.45
N LEU A 22 2.63 -0.37 -8.37
CA LEU A 22 2.49 0.20 -7.02
C LEU A 22 2.85 1.69 -6.92
N ALA A 23 3.83 2.14 -7.71
CA ALA A 23 4.26 3.54 -7.78
C ALA A 23 3.20 4.52 -8.34
N LEU A 24 2.04 4.03 -8.82
CA LEU A 24 0.93 4.89 -9.21
C LEU A 24 0.23 5.54 -8.02
N LEU A 25 0.21 4.89 -6.85
CA LEU A 25 -0.47 5.42 -5.65
C LEU A 25 -0.01 6.84 -5.28
N PRO A 26 1.29 7.10 -5.03
CA PRO A 26 1.74 8.45 -4.66
C PRO A 26 1.56 9.48 -5.79
N LYS A 27 1.53 9.04 -7.07
CA LYS A 27 1.32 9.92 -8.23
C LYS A 27 -0.13 10.40 -8.35
N LEU A 28 -1.09 9.58 -7.95
CA LEU A 28 -2.51 9.86 -8.08
C LEU A 28 -3.10 10.50 -6.82
N TYR A 29 -2.56 10.16 -5.65
CA TYR A 29 -3.17 10.49 -4.36
C TYR A 29 -2.31 11.39 -3.46
N GLY A 30 -1.06 11.67 -3.84
CA GLY A 30 -0.15 12.49 -3.05
C GLY A 30 0.19 11.82 -1.72
N ARG A 31 -0.30 12.38 -0.61
CA ARG A 31 -0.02 11.89 0.75
C ARG A 31 -0.90 10.69 1.08
N LEU A 32 -0.26 9.56 1.41
CA LEU A 32 -0.94 8.32 1.74
C LEU A 32 -0.69 7.93 3.20
N LEU A 33 -1.65 7.20 3.77
CA LEU A 33 -1.59 6.57 5.09
C LEU A 33 -2.21 5.18 4.95
N ILE A 34 -1.67 4.21 5.69
CA ILE A 34 -2.36 2.95 5.93
C ILE A 34 -2.65 2.78 7.42
N PRO A 35 -3.81 2.22 7.80
CA PRO A 35 -4.03 1.73 9.15
C PRO A 35 -3.09 0.55 9.46
N SER A 36 -2.76 0.32 10.74
CA SER A 36 -1.94 -0.84 11.14
C SER A 36 -2.55 -2.18 10.70
N ALA A 37 -3.88 -2.30 10.69
CA ALA A 37 -4.59 -3.48 10.23
C ALA A 37 -4.26 -3.85 8.76
N VAL A 38 -3.98 -2.87 7.90
CA VAL A 38 -3.57 -3.11 6.51
C VAL A 38 -2.17 -3.73 6.46
N GLN A 39 -1.25 -3.28 7.31
CA GLN A 39 0.08 -3.90 7.43
C GLN A 39 -0.04 -5.35 7.96
N ASP A 40 -0.89 -5.58 8.97
CA ASP A 40 -1.15 -6.90 9.52
C ASP A 40 -1.70 -7.88 8.47
N GLU A 41 -2.65 -7.43 7.63
CA GLU A 41 -3.20 -8.22 6.53
C GLU A 41 -2.14 -8.57 5.47
N LEU A 42 -1.29 -7.62 5.08
CA LEU A 42 -0.18 -7.88 4.15
C LEU A 42 0.80 -8.90 4.73
N LEU A 43 1.15 -8.79 6.01
CA LEU A 43 2.02 -9.75 6.70
C LEU A 43 1.37 -11.15 6.78
N ALA A 44 0.06 -11.23 7.01
CA ALA A 44 -0.66 -12.49 6.97
C ALA A 44 -0.63 -13.13 5.56
N GLY A 45 -0.82 -12.33 4.51
CA GLY A 45 -0.69 -12.77 3.12
C GLY A 45 0.73 -13.27 2.80
N ALA A 46 1.76 -12.55 3.24
CA ALA A 46 3.16 -12.96 3.08
C ALA A 46 3.43 -14.34 3.70
N LYS A 47 2.93 -14.57 4.92
CA LYS A 47 3.05 -15.87 5.61
C LYS A 47 2.37 -17.02 4.87
N GLN A 48 1.36 -16.72 4.05
CA GLN A 48 0.67 -17.69 3.20
C GLN A 48 1.32 -17.85 1.80
N GLY A 49 2.44 -17.17 1.53
CA GLY A 49 3.14 -17.24 0.26
C GLY A 49 2.59 -16.31 -0.82
N VAL A 50 1.69 -15.38 -0.48
CA VAL A 50 1.23 -14.34 -1.41
C VAL A 50 2.36 -13.34 -1.62
N SER A 51 2.60 -12.94 -2.88
CA SER A 51 3.50 -11.84 -3.18
C SER A 51 2.85 -10.52 -2.76
N VAL A 52 3.34 -9.92 -1.68
CA VAL A 52 2.86 -8.66 -1.13
C VAL A 52 3.94 -7.58 -1.20
N PRO A 53 3.58 -6.29 -1.22
CA PRO A 53 4.56 -5.22 -1.06
C PRO A 53 5.15 -5.22 0.35
N VAL A 54 6.44 -4.87 0.44
CA VAL A 54 7.13 -4.62 1.72
C VAL A 54 6.90 -3.15 2.07
N VAL A 55 6.05 -2.89 3.06
CA VAL A 55 5.61 -1.53 3.44
C VAL A 55 6.79 -0.64 3.82
N GLU A 56 7.79 -1.20 4.50
CA GLU A 56 8.99 -0.50 4.98
C GLU A 56 9.86 0.02 3.82
N ASN A 57 9.68 -0.52 2.61
CA ASN A 57 10.39 -0.11 1.40
C ASN A 57 9.61 0.95 0.58
N LEU A 58 8.49 1.47 1.08
CA LEU A 58 7.64 2.45 0.40
C LEU A 58 7.82 3.84 1.04
N PRO A 59 8.78 4.67 0.60
CA PRO A 59 9.12 5.93 1.27
C PRO A 59 8.04 7.02 1.20
N TRP A 60 6.97 6.78 0.44
CA TRP A 60 5.84 7.70 0.24
C TRP A 60 4.62 7.34 1.10
N LEU A 61 4.74 6.27 1.89
CA LEU A 61 3.74 5.76 2.81
C LEU A 61 4.20 6.03 4.25
#